data_AF-A0A821C7S6-F1
#
_entry.id   AF-A0A821C7S6-F1
#
_cell.length_a   1.000
_cell.length_b   1.000
_cell.length_c   1.000
_cell.angle_alpha   90.00
_cell.angle_beta   90.00
_cell.angle_gamma   90.00
#
_symmetry.space_group_name_H-M   'P 1'
#
loop_
_entity.id
_entity.type
_entity.pdbx_description
1 polymer ?
#
loop_
_entity_poly.entity_id
_entity_poly.type
_entity_poly.pdbx_seq_one_letter_code
_entity_poly.pdbx_strand_id
1 'polypeptide(L)'
;MYLRIVQRRLAPIQNNLIRTYKYQSKVFGYNAELKTHGNTEEIANSLRDYNQARQANPHAALLIDAYRKHGHRLATIDPLGININTSIPELDANIFTVDFNVTNEDDVRSLFGGLSRQRSIPKTKDDLIRQLEEIYCQSISLECEHIESDIERLWVARRFEQLRTSETVSDDIQQRITEQMRRCETFDQFLQAKFPTLKRYSGEGAEGMMAFFDLAFKHSAQLNIDNVVVCMPHRGRNNLLVCLLNYPAATMFRKIKGKREFPNDVKSTGDVLSHLYTTTDLTYDGKNVHVSLIPNPSHLEVN
;
A
#
# COMPACT_ATOMS: atom_id res chain seq x y z
N MET A 1 32.12 28.12 -1.29
CA MET A 1 32.78 27.53 -0.10
C MET A 1 32.29 26.11 0.00
N TYR A 2 33.22 25.17 -0.01
CA TYR A 2 33.10 23.74 -0.28
C TYR A 2 31.91 23.01 0.37
N LEU A 3 31.22 22.18 -0.43
CA LEU A 3 30.44 21.02 0.01
C LEU A 3 31.33 20.12 0.88
N ARG A 4 31.30 20.34 2.20
CA ARG A 4 31.75 19.33 3.17
C ARG A 4 30.61 18.35 3.34
N ILE A 5 30.53 17.40 2.42
CA ILE A 5 29.95 16.09 2.70
C ILE A 5 30.73 15.57 3.90
N VAL A 6 30.02 15.41 5.02
CA VAL A 6 30.59 14.88 6.26
C VAL A 6 31.15 13.49 5.94
N GLN A 7 32.49 13.42 5.87
CA GLN A 7 33.27 12.20 6.00
C GLN A 7 33.03 11.63 7.41
N ARG A 8 31.86 11.05 7.67
CA ARG A 8 31.78 9.98 8.65
C ARG A 8 32.38 8.77 7.97
N ARG A 9 33.58 8.40 8.43
CA ARG A 9 34.25 7.14 8.12
C ARG A 9 33.18 6.07 7.97
N LEU A 10 33.04 5.53 6.76
CA LEU A 10 32.34 4.28 6.53
C LEU A 10 32.96 3.30 7.52
N ALA A 11 32.21 2.92 8.54
CA ALA A 11 32.59 1.78 9.35
C ALA A 11 32.79 0.62 8.36
N PRO A 12 33.86 -0.17 8.49
CA PRO A 12 34.03 -1.34 7.64
C PRO A 12 32.74 -2.15 7.74
N ILE A 13 32.06 -2.30 6.59
CA ILE A 13 30.86 -3.10 6.46
C ILE A 13 31.20 -4.47 7.03
N GLN A 14 30.55 -4.86 8.13
CA GLN A 14 30.72 -6.22 8.64
C GLN A 14 30.30 -7.17 7.52
N ASN A 15 31.24 -8.01 7.09
CA ASN A 15 31.26 -8.78 5.86
C ASN A 15 30.17 -9.88 5.74
N ASN A 16 29.08 -9.83 6.49
CA ASN A 16 28.14 -10.96 6.60
C ASN A 16 26.78 -10.79 5.93
N LEU A 17 26.54 -9.71 5.18
CA LEU A 17 25.37 -9.60 4.29
C LEU A 17 25.76 -8.89 2.99
N ILE A 18 26.64 -9.50 2.20
CA ILE A 18 26.79 -9.12 0.80
C ILE A 18 25.56 -9.61 0.05
N ARG A 19 24.50 -8.79 -0.04
CA ARG A 19 23.52 -8.93 -1.12
C ARG A 19 24.26 -8.58 -2.41
N THR A 20 24.92 -9.58 -2.99
CA THR A 20 25.61 -9.47 -4.26
C THR A 20 24.58 -9.09 -5.33
N TYR A 21 24.72 -7.91 -5.90
CA TYR A 21 24.08 -7.60 -7.17
C TYR A 21 24.79 -8.48 -8.21
N LYS A 22 24.27 -9.70 -8.44
CA LYS A 22 24.82 -10.63 -9.43
C LYS A 22 24.52 -10.11 -10.83
N TYR A 23 25.32 -9.18 -11.35
CA TYR A 23 25.18 -8.78 -12.74
C TYR A 23 25.66 -9.93 -13.64
N GLN A 24 24.92 -10.22 -14.71
CA GLN A 24 25.46 -11.03 -15.80
C GLN A 24 26.56 -10.20 -16.46
N SER A 25 27.73 -10.79 -16.67
CA SER A 25 29.02 -10.16 -16.99
C SER A 25 29.09 -9.24 -18.24
N LYS A 26 27.96 -8.97 -18.92
CA LYS A 26 27.92 -8.22 -20.18
C LYS A 26 27.52 -6.75 -20.06
N VAL A 27 26.76 -6.33 -19.03
CA VAL A 27 26.31 -4.92 -18.85
C VAL A 27 26.19 -4.54 -17.37
N PHE A 28 26.73 -3.38 -16.97
CA PHE A 28 26.60 -2.84 -15.61
C PHE A 28 25.15 -2.47 -15.28
N GLY A 29 24.70 -2.77 -14.06
CA GLY A 29 23.37 -2.38 -13.57
C GLY A 29 22.19 -3.17 -14.15
N TYR A 30 22.45 -4.22 -14.95
CA TYR A 30 21.41 -5.11 -15.47
C TYR A 30 21.64 -6.55 -15.01
N ASN A 31 20.59 -7.17 -14.50
CA ASN A 31 20.61 -8.55 -14.07
C ASN A 31 19.40 -9.30 -14.67
N ALA A 32 19.64 -10.07 -15.72
CA ALA A 32 18.63 -10.86 -16.40
C ALA A 32 18.09 -12.03 -15.54
N GLU A 33 18.89 -12.53 -14.59
CA GLU A 33 18.60 -13.72 -13.78
C GLU A 33 17.71 -13.42 -12.56
N LEU A 34 17.50 -12.14 -12.22
CA LEU A 34 16.52 -11.74 -11.21
C LEU A 34 15.08 -12.02 -11.63
N LYS A 35 14.81 -12.20 -12.94
CA LYS A 35 13.46 -12.52 -13.44
C LYS A 35 12.90 -13.83 -12.88
N THR A 36 13.73 -14.71 -12.32
CA THR A 36 13.33 -16.04 -11.84
C THR A 36 13.60 -16.23 -10.34
N HIS A 37 13.53 -15.18 -9.52
CA HIS A 37 13.62 -15.32 -8.06
C HIS A 37 12.26 -15.71 -7.46
N GLY A 38 11.83 -16.92 -7.81
CA GLY A 38 10.78 -17.68 -7.18
C GLY A 38 11.06 -19.15 -7.45
N ASN A 39 10.89 -20.02 -6.45
CA ASN A 39 11.13 -21.45 -6.61
C ASN A 39 10.21 -21.98 -7.71
N THR A 40 10.76 -22.17 -8.92
CA THR A 40 9.95 -22.29 -10.14
C THR A 40 9.06 -23.54 -10.10
N GLU A 41 9.54 -24.58 -9.41
CA GLU A 41 8.79 -25.79 -9.13
C GLU A 41 7.62 -25.56 -8.17
N GLU A 42 7.81 -24.76 -7.11
CA GLU A 42 6.75 -24.44 -6.15
C GLU A 42 5.62 -23.64 -6.81
N ILE A 43 6.00 -22.68 -7.65
CA ILE A 43 5.07 -21.88 -8.44
C ILE A 43 4.30 -22.75 -9.43
N ALA A 44 4.99 -23.63 -10.15
CA ALA A 44 4.38 -24.55 -11.11
C ALA A 44 3.41 -25.53 -10.42
N ASN A 45 3.78 -26.06 -9.24
CA ASN A 45 2.92 -26.93 -8.44
C ASN A 45 1.67 -26.18 -7.95
N SER A 46 1.84 -24.96 -7.41
CA SER A 46 0.72 -24.12 -6.98
C SER A 46 -0.27 -23.80 -8.10
N LEU A 47 0.21 -23.56 -9.32
CA LEU A 47 -0.64 -23.37 -10.51
C LEU A 47 -1.34 -24.67 -10.92
N ARG A 48 -0.63 -25.80 -10.87
CA ARG A 48 -1.20 -27.11 -11.18
C ARG A 48 -2.35 -27.44 -10.24
N ASP A 49 -2.16 -27.26 -8.94
CA ASP A 49 -3.17 -27.49 -7.91
C ASP A 49 -4.38 -26.59 -8.11
N TYR A 50 -4.15 -25.30 -8.42
CA TYR A 50 -5.21 -24.36 -8.76
C TYR A 50 -6.02 -24.83 -9.98
N ASN A 51 -5.34 -25.24 -11.05
CA ASN A 51 -6.00 -25.69 -12.28
C ASN A 51 -6.78 -27.00 -12.07
N GLN A 52 -6.26 -27.92 -11.26
CA GLN A 52 -6.96 -29.14 -10.88
C GLN A 52 -8.23 -28.84 -10.07
N ALA A 53 -8.15 -27.95 -9.07
CA ALA A 53 -9.31 -27.49 -8.31
C ALA A 53 -10.37 -26.83 -9.21
N ARG A 54 -9.92 -26.06 -10.22
CA ARG A 54 -10.76 -25.45 -11.25
C ARG A 54 -11.52 -26.47 -12.07
N GLN A 55 -10.85 -27.55 -12.48
CA GLN A 55 -11.46 -28.63 -13.24
C GLN A 55 -12.42 -29.46 -12.39
N ALA A 56 -12.12 -29.65 -11.11
CA ALA A 56 -12.98 -30.36 -10.16
C ALA A 56 -14.27 -29.57 -9.86
N ASN A 57 -14.19 -28.24 -9.78
CA ASN A 57 -15.31 -27.37 -9.44
C ASN A 57 -15.47 -26.20 -10.44
N PRO A 58 -15.86 -26.48 -11.71
CA PRO A 58 -15.88 -25.48 -12.77
C PRO A 58 -16.89 -24.34 -12.52
N HIS A 59 -18.05 -24.65 -11.95
CA HIS A 59 -19.07 -23.64 -11.66
C HIS A 59 -18.65 -22.69 -10.53
N ALA A 60 -18.01 -23.23 -9.49
CA ALA A 60 -17.43 -22.44 -8.41
C ALA A 60 -16.35 -21.50 -8.95
N ALA A 61 -15.47 -22.03 -9.79
CA ALA A 61 -14.38 -21.26 -10.37
C ALA A 61 -14.88 -20.14 -11.30
N LEU A 62 -15.93 -20.38 -12.09
CA LEU A 62 -16.56 -19.35 -12.92
C LEU A 62 -17.10 -18.19 -12.08
N LEU A 63 -17.77 -18.51 -10.97
CA LEU A 63 -18.29 -17.50 -10.06
C LEU A 63 -17.17 -16.71 -9.37
N ILE A 64 -16.13 -17.39 -8.87
CA ILE A 64 -14.96 -16.75 -8.26
C ILE A 64 -14.26 -15.83 -9.25
N ASP A 65 -14.05 -16.29 -10.49
CA ASP A 65 -13.44 -15.48 -11.55
C ASP A 65 -14.28 -14.24 -11.88
N ALA A 66 -15.61 -14.37 -11.90
CA ALA A 66 -16.50 -13.24 -12.14
C ALA A 66 -16.34 -12.16 -11.06
N TYR A 67 -16.27 -12.55 -9.78
CA TYR A 67 -16.02 -11.61 -8.68
C TYR A 67 -14.61 -11.04 -8.67
N ARG A 68 -13.58 -11.82 -9.03
CA ARG A 68 -12.22 -11.29 -9.22
C ARG A 68 -12.15 -10.24 -10.33
N LYS A 69 -12.92 -10.43 -11.40
CA LYS A 69 -13.00 -9.51 -12.55
C LYS A 69 -13.83 -8.27 -12.30
N HIS A 70 -14.98 -8.43 -11.64
CA HIS A 70 -16.01 -7.38 -11.63
C HIS A 70 -16.44 -6.95 -10.22
N GLY A 71 -16.01 -7.64 -9.16
CA GLY A 71 -16.43 -7.34 -7.78
C GLY A 71 -16.08 -5.90 -7.35
N HIS A 72 -14.98 -5.34 -7.86
CA HIS A 72 -14.58 -3.96 -7.58
C HIS A 72 -15.63 -2.92 -7.99
N ARG A 73 -16.45 -3.21 -9.01
CA ARG A 73 -17.52 -2.33 -9.48
C ARG A 73 -18.74 -2.31 -8.54
N LEU A 74 -18.88 -3.32 -7.66
CA LEU A 74 -19.90 -3.34 -6.60
C LEU A 74 -19.35 -2.86 -5.25
N ALA A 75 -18.06 -2.54 -5.16
CA ALA A 75 -17.41 -2.22 -3.89
C ALA A 75 -17.83 -0.88 -3.30
N THR A 76 -18.09 -0.85 -1.99
CA THR A 76 -18.46 0.38 -1.25
C THR A 76 -17.21 1.18 -0.87
N ILE A 77 -16.53 1.74 -1.87
CA ILE A 77 -15.27 2.50 -1.72
C ILE A 77 -15.46 4.02 -1.60
N ASP A 78 -16.66 4.53 -1.92
CA ASP A 78 -16.96 5.96 -1.84
C ASP A 78 -17.39 6.34 -0.40
N PRO A 79 -16.59 7.10 0.36
CA PRO A 79 -16.94 7.51 1.72
C PRO A 79 -18.12 8.49 1.77
N LEU A 80 -18.49 9.13 0.65
CA LEU A 80 -19.63 10.03 0.57
C LEU A 80 -20.92 9.31 0.18
N GLY A 81 -20.83 8.07 -0.33
CA GLY A 81 -21.98 7.29 -0.79
C GLY A 81 -22.73 7.92 -1.97
N ILE A 82 -22.06 8.76 -2.77
CA ILE A 82 -22.64 9.40 -3.95
C ILE A 82 -22.74 8.39 -5.09
N ASN A 83 -21.69 7.57 -5.24
CA ASN A 83 -21.68 6.49 -6.21
C ASN A 83 -22.51 5.31 -5.66
N ILE A 84 -23.75 5.22 -6.10
CA ILE A 84 -24.60 4.06 -5.85
C ILE A 84 -24.25 3.01 -6.90
N ASN A 85 -23.52 1.98 -6.48
CA ASN A 85 -23.18 0.87 -7.36
C ASN A 85 -24.46 0.22 -7.87
N THR A 86 -24.64 0.28 -9.18
CA THR A 86 -25.78 -0.34 -9.87
C THR A 86 -25.51 -1.83 -10.03
N SER A 87 -26.57 -2.63 -10.13
CA SER A 87 -26.45 -4.06 -10.40
C SER A 87 -25.55 -4.32 -11.60
N ILE A 88 -24.73 -5.36 -11.49
CA ILE A 88 -23.78 -5.75 -12.53
C ILE A 88 -24.30 -7.01 -13.19
N PRO A 89 -24.64 -6.97 -14.49
CA PRO A 89 -25.14 -8.14 -15.20
C PRO A 89 -24.19 -9.33 -15.07
N GLU A 90 -22.87 -9.10 -15.14
CA GLU A 90 -21.86 -10.16 -15.04
C GLU A 90 -21.79 -10.84 -13.66
N LEU A 91 -22.40 -10.25 -12.63
CA LEU A 91 -22.48 -10.80 -11.27
C LEU A 91 -23.92 -11.21 -10.89
N ASP A 92 -24.86 -11.23 -11.84
CA ASP A 92 -26.22 -11.70 -11.57
C ASP A 92 -26.18 -13.19 -11.19
N ALA A 93 -26.62 -13.48 -9.97
CA ALA A 93 -26.68 -14.83 -9.45
C ALA A 93 -27.46 -15.77 -10.39
N ASN A 94 -28.47 -15.28 -11.10
CA ASN A 94 -29.31 -16.10 -11.99
C ASN A 94 -28.56 -16.64 -13.22
N ILE A 95 -27.44 -16.03 -13.62
CA ILE A 95 -26.61 -16.51 -14.73
C ILE A 95 -25.91 -17.82 -14.36
N PHE A 96 -25.64 -18.03 -13.08
CA PHE A 96 -24.99 -19.24 -12.58
C PHE A 96 -26.06 -20.30 -12.25
N THR A 97 -26.53 -21.02 -13.28
CA THR A 97 -27.73 -21.88 -13.25
C THR A 97 -27.57 -23.27 -12.62
N VAL A 98 -26.42 -23.59 -12.00
CA VAL A 98 -26.14 -24.97 -11.56
C VAL A 98 -26.08 -25.09 -10.04
N ASP A 99 -26.77 -26.10 -9.51
CA ASP A 99 -26.74 -26.49 -8.10
C ASP A 99 -25.30 -26.78 -7.67
N PHE A 100 -24.85 -25.99 -6.71
CA PHE A 100 -23.54 -26.10 -6.10
C PHE A 100 -23.50 -27.31 -5.16
N ASN A 101 -23.24 -28.49 -5.69
CA ASN A 101 -22.97 -29.68 -4.88
C ASN A 101 -21.45 -29.83 -4.71
N VAL A 102 -20.93 -29.30 -3.60
CA VAL A 102 -19.53 -29.50 -3.21
C VAL A 102 -19.29 -31.01 -3.05
N THR A 103 -18.52 -31.58 -3.97
CA THR A 103 -18.10 -32.98 -3.91
C THR A 103 -16.92 -33.17 -2.97
N ASN A 104 -16.08 -32.13 -2.79
CA ASN A 104 -14.92 -32.14 -1.91
C ASN A 104 -14.61 -30.74 -1.36
N GLU A 105 -14.58 -30.63 -0.04
CA GLU A 105 -14.34 -29.41 0.74
C GLU A 105 -12.96 -28.78 0.50
N ASP A 106 -11.94 -29.59 0.26
CA ASP A 106 -10.56 -29.13 0.08
C ASP A 106 -10.30 -28.54 -1.32
N ASP A 107 -11.08 -28.95 -2.32
CA ASP A 107 -10.97 -28.41 -3.67
C ASP A 107 -11.53 -26.98 -3.75
N VAL A 108 -12.63 -26.70 -3.03
CA VAL A 108 -13.16 -25.33 -2.93
C VAL A 108 -12.18 -24.41 -2.21
N ARG A 109 -11.54 -24.87 -1.12
CA ARG A 109 -10.49 -24.09 -0.43
C ARG A 109 -9.32 -23.73 -1.35
N SER A 110 -8.97 -24.63 -2.27
CA SER A 110 -7.86 -24.47 -3.22
C SER A 110 -8.17 -23.49 -4.37
N LEU A 111 -9.46 -23.24 -4.65
CA LEU A 111 -9.90 -22.18 -5.57
C LEU A 111 -9.71 -20.78 -5.00
N PHE A 112 -9.84 -20.66 -3.68
CA PHE A 112 -9.43 -19.49 -2.93
C PHE A 112 -7.93 -19.52 -2.65
N GLY A 113 -7.34 -18.41 -2.23
CA GLY A 113 -5.97 -18.32 -1.75
C GLY A 113 -5.68 -19.04 -0.46
N GLY A 114 -6.33 -20.18 -0.23
CA GLY A 114 -6.55 -20.69 1.11
C GLY A 114 -7.46 -19.71 1.84
N LEU A 115 -8.78 -19.94 1.75
CA LEU A 115 -9.67 -19.52 2.84
C LEU A 115 -8.98 -19.91 4.15
N SER A 116 -8.84 -18.97 5.09
CA SER A 116 -8.36 -19.32 6.43
C SER A 116 -9.11 -20.56 6.90
N ARG A 117 -8.39 -21.54 7.46
CA ARG A 117 -8.97 -22.78 8.04
C ARG A 117 -10.12 -22.47 9.01
N GLN A 118 -10.23 -21.23 9.50
CA GLN A 118 -11.24 -20.75 10.43
C GLN A 118 -12.60 -20.41 9.80
N ARG A 119 -12.71 -20.14 8.48
CA ARG A 119 -14.01 -19.88 7.85
C ARG A 119 -14.68 -21.17 7.37
N SER A 120 -15.98 -21.28 7.62
CA SER A 120 -16.81 -22.36 7.09
C SER A 120 -16.77 -22.34 5.57
N ILE A 121 -16.47 -23.49 4.97
CA ILE A 121 -16.52 -23.66 3.52
C ILE A 121 -17.95 -23.35 3.06
N PRO A 122 -18.14 -22.56 1.99
CA PRO A 122 -19.47 -22.32 1.46
C PRO A 122 -20.10 -23.65 1.07
N LYS A 123 -21.29 -23.93 1.59
CA LYS A 123 -22.02 -25.19 1.33
C LYS A 123 -23.03 -25.05 0.20
N THR A 124 -23.48 -23.81 -0.02
CA THR A 124 -24.42 -23.44 -1.07
C THR A 124 -23.83 -22.35 -1.97
N LYS A 125 -24.45 -22.18 -3.13
CA LYS A 125 -24.14 -21.07 -4.04
C LYS A 125 -24.30 -19.71 -3.34
N ASP A 126 -25.37 -19.54 -2.56
CA ASP A 126 -25.65 -18.27 -1.88
C ASP A 126 -24.61 -17.98 -0.78
N ASP A 127 -24.11 -19.02 -0.10
CA ASP A 127 -23.00 -18.87 0.85
C ASP A 127 -21.72 -18.42 0.12
N LEU A 128 -21.45 -18.99 -1.06
CA LEU A 128 -20.28 -18.62 -1.87
C LEU A 128 -20.37 -17.16 -2.34
N ILE A 129 -21.53 -16.75 -2.84
CA ILE A 129 -21.80 -15.36 -3.24
C ILE A 129 -21.56 -14.40 -2.07
N ARG A 130 -22.13 -14.70 -0.90
CA ARG A 130 -21.95 -13.86 0.30
C ARG A 130 -20.48 -13.71 0.69
N GLN A 131 -19.71 -14.81 0.66
CA GLN A 131 -18.28 -14.75 0.97
C GLN A 131 -17.51 -13.92 -0.06
N LEU A 132 -17.85 -14.03 -1.35
CA LEU A 132 -17.22 -13.23 -2.40
C LEU A 132 -17.55 -11.75 -2.28
N GLU A 133 -18.80 -11.40 -1.93
CA GLU A 133 -19.20 -10.03 -1.66
C GLU A 133 -18.50 -9.43 -0.43
N GLU A 134 -18.29 -10.22 0.62
CA GLU A 134 -17.49 -9.81 1.77
C GLU A 134 -16.02 -9.58 1.42
N ILE A 135 -15.47 -10.35 0.48
CA ILE A 135 -14.06 -10.23 0.09
C ILE A 135 -13.87 -9.04 -0.85
N TYR A 136 -14.63 -8.96 -1.95
CA TYR A 136 -14.36 -8.06 -3.08
C TYR A 136 -15.23 -6.79 -3.15
N CYS A 137 -16.38 -6.77 -2.46
CA CYS A 137 -17.40 -5.72 -2.63
C CYS A 137 -17.55 -4.80 -1.40
N GLN A 138 -16.58 -4.80 -0.48
CA GLN A 138 -16.62 -3.97 0.74
C GLN A 138 -15.87 -2.64 0.57
N SER A 139 -15.34 -2.08 1.65
CA SER A 139 -14.58 -0.82 1.66
C SER A 139 -13.17 -0.89 1.03
N ILE A 140 -12.80 -2.06 0.53
CA ILE A 140 -11.59 -2.28 -0.27
C ILE A 140 -11.94 -3.27 -1.38
N SER A 141 -11.41 -3.04 -2.56
CA SER A 141 -11.58 -3.91 -3.72
C SER A 141 -10.26 -4.17 -4.42
N LEU A 142 -10.28 -5.13 -5.35
CA LEU A 142 -9.11 -5.54 -6.11
C LEU A 142 -9.40 -5.50 -7.61
N GLU A 143 -8.47 -4.90 -8.35
CA GLU A 143 -8.37 -5.01 -9.80
C GLU A 143 -7.01 -5.64 -10.14
N CYS A 144 -7.00 -6.89 -10.61
CA CYS A 144 -5.76 -7.60 -10.94
C CYS A 144 -5.82 -8.34 -12.27
N GLU A 145 -6.95 -8.33 -12.98
CA GLU A 145 -7.13 -9.11 -14.21
C GLU A 145 -6.39 -8.56 -15.43
N HIS A 146 -5.90 -7.32 -15.34
CA HIS A 146 -5.01 -6.72 -16.33
C HIS A 146 -3.56 -7.20 -16.22
N ILE A 147 -3.20 -7.95 -15.16
CA ILE A 147 -1.86 -8.51 -14.97
C ILE A 147 -1.66 -9.67 -15.94
N GLU A 148 -0.63 -9.58 -16.80
CA GLU A 148 -0.34 -10.58 -17.85
C GLU A 148 0.11 -11.94 -17.29
N SER A 149 0.80 -11.92 -16.15
CA SER A 149 1.34 -13.11 -15.49
C SER A 149 0.27 -13.79 -14.63
N ASP A 150 -0.14 -14.99 -15.02
CA ASP A 150 -1.11 -15.80 -14.25
C ASP A 150 -0.65 -16.06 -12.81
N ILE A 151 0.66 -16.20 -12.62
CA ILE A 151 1.28 -16.45 -11.31
C ILE A 151 1.09 -15.23 -10.41
N GLU A 152 1.41 -14.04 -10.92
CA GLU A 152 1.29 -12.79 -10.18
C GLU A 152 -0.17 -12.47 -9.90
N ARG A 153 -1.03 -12.62 -10.91
CA ARG A 153 -2.48 -12.42 -10.79
C ARG A 153 -3.07 -13.34 -9.72
N LEU A 154 -2.73 -14.62 -9.75
CA LEU A 154 -3.16 -15.58 -8.74
C LEU A 154 -2.59 -15.21 -7.37
N TRP A 155 -1.30 -14.87 -7.27
CA TRP A 155 -0.68 -14.48 -6.00
C TRP A 155 -1.39 -13.26 -5.37
N VAL A 156 -1.67 -12.21 -6.15
CA VAL A 156 -2.36 -11.01 -5.66
C VAL A 156 -3.78 -11.36 -5.19
N ALA A 157 -4.55 -12.09 -6.00
CA ALA A 157 -5.90 -12.50 -5.64
C ALA A 157 -5.91 -13.34 -4.35
N ARG A 158 -5.02 -14.33 -4.26
CA ARG A 158 -4.89 -15.17 -3.07
C ARG A 158 -4.48 -14.38 -1.84
N ARG A 159 -3.51 -13.49 -1.97
CA ARG A 159 -3.04 -12.65 -0.86
C ARG A 159 -4.14 -11.71 -0.37
N PHE A 160 -4.92 -11.14 -1.29
CA PHE A 160 -6.07 -10.30 -0.97
C PHE A 160 -7.14 -11.08 -0.20
N GLU A 161 -7.55 -12.25 -0.70
CA GLU A 161 -8.52 -13.13 -0.04
C GLU A 161 -8.07 -13.55 1.37
N GLN A 162 -6.79 -13.88 1.54
CA GLN A 162 -6.21 -14.19 2.85
C GLN A 162 -6.29 -12.99 3.81
N LEU A 163 -5.92 -11.78 3.35
CA LEU A 163 -5.94 -10.58 4.19
C LEU A 163 -7.36 -10.19 4.60
N ARG A 164 -8.36 -10.47 3.76
CA ARG A 164 -9.79 -10.25 4.07
C ARG A 164 -10.34 -11.27 5.07
N THR A 165 -9.74 -12.46 5.13
CA THR A 165 -10.20 -13.56 6.00
C THR A 165 -9.36 -13.74 7.27
N SER A 166 -8.20 -13.10 7.36
CA SER A 166 -7.35 -13.07 8.56
C SER A 166 -7.98 -12.21 9.64
N GLU A 167 -8.01 -12.72 10.87
CA GLU A 167 -8.59 -12.05 12.04
C GLU A 167 -7.78 -10.82 12.49
N THR A 168 -8.55 -9.82 12.92
CA THR A 168 -8.27 -8.65 13.79
C THR A 168 -6.93 -7.92 13.67
N VAL A 169 -7.04 -6.64 13.30
CA VAL A 169 -5.99 -5.64 13.59
C VAL A 169 -5.79 -5.60 15.11
N SER A 170 -4.54 -5.67 15.57
CA SER A 170 -4.26 -5.59 17.01
C SER A 170 -4.66 -4.23 17.58
N ASP A 171 -5.06 -4.20 18.85
CA ASP A 171 -5.42 -2.96 19.54
C ASP A 171 -4.32 -1.90 19.47
N ASP A 172 -3.05 -2.32 19.54
CA ASP A 172 -1.88 -1.43 19.39
C ASP A 172 -1.85 -0.76 18.01
N ILE A 173 -2.08 -1.52 16.93
CA ILE A 173 -2.12 -0.98 15.58
C ILE A 173 -3.32 -0.03 15.43
N GLN A 174 -4.48 -0.39 15.98
CA GLN A 174 -5.68 0.44 15.91
C GLN A 174 -5.49 1.77 16.66
N GLN A 175 -4.88 1.74 17.85
CA GLN A 175 -4.53 2.94 18.61
C GLN A 175 -3.54 3.81 17.83
N ARG A 176 -2.51 3.20 17.24
CA ARG A 176 -1.51 3.91 16.44
C ARG A 176 -2.13 4.59 15.21
N ILE A 177 -2.96 3.89 14.45
CA ILE A 177 -3.69 4.45 13.30
C ILE A 177 -4.52 5.65 13.74
N THR A 178 -5.29 5.49 14.82
CA THR A 178 -6.15 6.56 15.36
C THR A 178 -5.34 7.77 15.81
N GLU A 179 -4.20 7.56 16.47
CA GLU A 179 -3.31 8.64 16.90
C GLU A 179 -2.73 9.41 15.72
N GLN A 180 -2.26 8.72 14.67
CA GLN A 180 -1.74 9.39 13.48
C GLN A 180 -2.81 10.23 12.78
N MET A 181 -4.02 9.70 12.64
CA MET A 181 -5.14 10.43 12.03
C MET A 181 -5.49 11.68 12.85
N ARG A 182 -5.68 11.54 14.17
CA ARG A 182 -6.00 12.67 15.06
C ARG A 182 -4.91 13.74 15.09
N ARG A 183 -3.65 13.33 15.08
CA ARG A 183 -2.52 14.26 15.04
C ARG A 183 -2.54 15.11 13.78
N CYS A 184 -2.90 14.51 12.64
CA CYS A 184 -2.98 15.20 11.36
C CYS A 184 -4.19 16.14 11.29
N GLU A 185 -5.36 15.69 11.75
CA GLU A 185 -6.56 16.52 11.85
C GLU A 185 -6.32 17.74 12.76
N THR A 186 -5.75 17.52 13.95
CA THR A 186 -5.44 18.58 14.91
C THR A 186 -4.46 19.60 14.33
N PHE A 187 -3.47 19.12 13.56
CA PHE A 187 -2.51 19.99 12.90
C PHE A 187 -3.16 20.89 11.85
N ASP A 188 -4.07 20.36 11.02
CA ASP A 188 -4.81 21.16 10.04
C ASP A 188 -5.76 22.16 10.71
N GLN A 189 -6.48 21.76 11.75
CA GLN A 189 -7.32 22.65 12.55
C GLN A 189 -6.50 23.79 13.18
N PHE A 190 -5.30 23.48 13.69
CA PHE A 190 -4.38 24.50 14.21
C PHE A 190 -3.95 25.49 13.12
N LEU A 191 -3.58 25.00 11.93
CA LEU A 191 -3.20 25.86 10.82
C LEU A 191 -4.36 26.76 10.38
N GLN A 192 -5.58 26.21 10.29
CA GLN A 192 -6.79 26.98 9.97
C GLN A 192 -7.03 28.10 11.00
N ALA A 193 -6.89 27.80 12.30
CA ALA A 193 -7.14 28.76 13.36
C ALA A 193 -6.07 29.86 13.45
N LYS A 194 -4.78 29.51 13.27
CA LYS A 194 -3.67 30.47 13.43
C LYS A 194 -3.30 31.20 12.15
N PHE A 195 -3.56 30.61 10.99
CA PHE A 195 -3.19 31.15 9.69
C PHE A 195 -4.38 31.05 8.72
N PRO A 196 -5.49 31.77 8.96
CA PRO A 196 -6.73 31.62 8.19
C PRO A 196 -6.58 31.98 6.71
N THR A 197 -5.59 32.80 6.36
CA THR A 197 -5.31 33.21 4.97
C THR A 197 -4.32 32.26 4.25
N LEU A 198 -3.77 31.27 4.94
CA LEU A 198 -2.79 30.36 4.38
C LEU A 198 -3.44 29.33 3.47
N LYS A 199 -2.99 29.27 2.22
CA LYS A 199 -3.26 28.13 1.32
C LYS A 199 -2.43 26.93 1.78
N ARG A 200 -3.03 26.06 2.61
CA ARG A 200 -2.33 24.93 3.26
C ARG A 200 -2.39 23.59 2.51
N TYR A 201 -3.33 23.44 1.57
CA TYR A 201 -3.61 22.17 0.88
C TYR A 201 -3.87 21.00 1.86
N SER A 202 -4.83 21.23 2.75
CA SER A 202 -5.18 20.39 3.91
C SER A 202 -5.28 18.90 3.59
N GLY A 203 -4.90 18.06 4.53
CA GLY A 203 -5.14 16.62 4.50
C GLY A 203 -6.55 16.22 4.93
N GLU A 204 -7.39 17.17 5.34
CA GLU A 204 -8.75 16.92 5.85
C GLU A 204 -9.58 16.05 4.89
N GLY A 205 -10.24 15.03 5.45
CA GLY A 205 -11.00 14.02 4.72
C GLY A 205 -10.17 12.92 4.07
N ALA A 206 -8.84 12.99 4.17
CA ALA A 206 -7.90 11.99 3.64
C ALA A 206 -6.82 11.60 4.68
N GLU A 207 -7.11 11.72 5.97
CA GLU A 207 -6.21 11.43 7.09
C GLU A 207 -5.74 9.98 7.10
N GLY A 208 -6.51 9.06 6.51
CA GLY A 208 -6.12 7.67 6.30
C GLY A 208 -4.80 7.50 5.55
N MET A 209 -4.40 8.48 4.72
CA MET A 209 -3.10 8.45 4.04
C MET A 209 -1.93 8.44 5.03
N MET A 210 -2.09 9.05 6.21
CA MET A 210 -1.04 9.17 7.22
C MET A 210 -0.85 7.84 7.94
N ALA A 211 -1.94 7.12 8.20
CA ALA A 211 -1.89 5.74 8.67
C ALA A 211 -1.21 4.82 7.64
N PHE A 212 -1.51 5.00 6.35
CA PHE A 212 -0.83 4.27 5.28
C PHE A 212 0.69 4.51 5.29
N PHE A 213 1.16 5.76 5.31
CA PHE A 213 2.59 6.06 5.31
C PHE A 213 3.30 5.52 6.56
N ASP A 214 2.70 5.69 7.73
CA ASP A 214 3.28 5.20 8.98
C ASP A 214 3.44 3.67 8.99
N LEU A 215 2.40 2.92 8.56
CA LEU A 215 2.48 1.47 8.43
C LEU A 215 3.45 1.03 7.32
N ALA A 216 3.50 1.75 6.19
CA ALA A 216 4.43 1.45 5.12
C ALA A 216 5.90 1.62 5.58
N PHE A 217 6.21 2.68 6.34
CA PHE A 217 7.54 2.87 6.92
C PHE A 217 7.85 1.82 7.99
N LYS A 218 6.89 1.48 8.85
CA LYS A 218 7.03 0.39 9.83
C LYS A 218 7.35 -0.94 9.14
N HIS A 219 6.58 -1.32 8.12
CA HIS A 219 6.82 -2.55 7.36
C HIS A 219 8.16 -2.53 6.61
N SER A 220 8.55 -1.38 6.06
CA SER A 220 9.86 -1.21 5.40
C SER A 220 11.00 -1.46 6.39
N ALA A 221 10.93 -0.88 7.59
CA ALA A 221 11.90 -1.14 8.65
C ALA A 221 11.91 -2.62 9.07
N GLN A 222 10.74 -3.25 9.22
CA GLN A 222 10.61 -4.67 9.58
C GLN A 222 11.27 -5.60 8.55
N LEU A 223 11.15 -5.27 7.25
CA LEU A 223 11.76 -6.00 6.14
C LEU A 223 13.24 -5.66 5.92
N ASN A 224 13.83 -4.81 6.77
CA ASN A 224 15.20 -4.30 6.67
C ASN A 224 15.44 -3.58 5.32
N ILE A 225 14.47 -2.78 4.88
CA ILE A 225 14.65 -1.82 3.78
C ILE A 225 15.36 -0.60 4.37
N ASP A 226 16.55 -0.29 3.85
CA ASP A 226 17.36 0.79 4.38
C ASP A 226 16.81 2.18 4.04
N ASN A 227 16.32 2.37 2.81
CA ASN A 227 15.95 3.68 2.27
C ASN A 227 14.58 3.65 1.60
N VAL A 228 13.73 4.62 1.93
CA VAL A 228 12.44 4.87 1.29
C VAL A 228 12.44 6.30 0.74
N VAL A 229 12.23 6.44 -0.57
CA VAL A 229 12.12 7.73 -1.23
C VAL A 229 10.64 7.97 -1.54
N VAL A 230 10.13 9.11 -1.07
CA VAL A 230 8.73 9.51 -1.23
C VAL A 230 8.65 10.69 -2.18
N CYS A 231 7.82 10.53 -3.20
CA CYS A 231 7.36 11.61 -4.09
C CYS A 231 5.89 11.89 -3.75
N MET A 232 5.54 13.14 -3.50
CA MET A 232 4.17 13.51 -3.09
C MET A 232 3.81 14.89 -3.66
N PRO A 233 2.57 15.10 -4.13
CA PRO A 233 2.07 16.43 -4.48
C PRO A 233 1.81 17.27 -3.21
N HIS A 234 1.05 18.36 -3.34
CA HIS A 234 0.81 19.32 -2.27
C HIS A 234 -0.24 18.88 -1.22
N ARG A 235 -1.18 18.00 -1.56
CA ARG A 235 -2.28 17.56 -0.67
C ARG A 235 -1.71 16.80 0.53
N GLY A 236 -1.95 17.26 1.76
CA GLY A 236 -1.50 16.57 2.97
C GLY A 236 0.02 16.54 3.18
N ARG A 237 0.80 17.22 2.33
CA ARG A 237 2.28 17.21 2.41
C ARG A 237 2.80 17.82 3.71
N ASN A 238 2.17 18.90 4.17
CA ASN A 238 2.54 19.55 5.43
C ASN A 238 2.28 18.63 6.63
N ASN A 239 1.21 17.84 6.59
CA ASN A 239 0.90 16.82 7.58
C ASN A 239 1.99 15.74 7.57
N LEU A 240 2.34 15.18 6.40
CA LEU A 240 3.40 14.16 6.31
C LEU A 240 4.72 14.68 6.90
N LEU A 241 5.11 15.90 6.53
CA LEU A 241 6.32 16.56 7.03
C LEU A 241 6.34 16.67 8.56
N VAL A 242 5.31 17.29 9.16
CA VAL A 242 5.30 17.64 10.59
C VAL A 242 4.86 16.48 11.48
N CYS A 243 3.92 15.67 11.03
CA CYS A 243 3.33 14.60 11.83
C CYS A 243 4.16 13.32 11.80
N LEU A 244 4.81 12.98 10.67
CA LEU A 244 5.55 11.72 10.53
C LEU A 244 7.05 11.91 10.30
N LEU A 245 7.46 12.85 9.44
CA LEU A 245 8.87 12.98 9.03
C LEU A 245 9.72 13.89 9.93
N ASN A 246 9.28 14.13 11.17
CA ASN A 246 9.99 14.94 12.17
C ASN A 246 10.41 16.33 11.66
N TYR A 247 9.71 16.89 10.67
CA TYR A 247 10.01 18.22 10.17
C TYR A 247 9.70 19.27 11.26
N PRO A 248 10.65 20.14 11.64
CA PRO A 248 10.43 21.08 12.73
C PRO A 248 9.28 22.05 12.41
N ALA A 249 8.19 21.97 13.16
CA ALA A 249 7.02 22.84 12.99
C ALA A 249 7.39 24.33 13.06
N ALA A 250 8.35 24.70 13.91
CA ALA A 250 8.86 26.07 14.00
C ALA A 250 9.45 26.57 12.67
N THR A 251 10.16 25.72 11.93
CA THR A 251 10.70 26.05 10.60
C THR A 251 9.57 26.25 9.60
N MET A 252 8.52 25.40 9.65
CA MET A 252 7.33 25.58 8.84
C MET A 252 6.60 26.89 9.14
N PHE A 253 6.38 27.23 10.41
CA PHE A 253 5.73 28.48 10.81
C PHE A 253 6.53 29.71 10.44
N ARG A 254 7.87 29.64 10.46
CA ARG A 254 8.74 30.70 9.93
C ARG A 254 8.46 30.94 8.45
N LYS A 255 8.36 29.86 7.66
CA LYS A 255 8.07 29.95 6.23
C LYS A 255 6.67 30.53 5.97
N ILE A 256 5.68 30.11 6.74
CA ILE A 256 4.30 30.65 6.68
C ILE A 256 4.29 32.17 6.95
N LYS A 257 5.15 32.67 7.85
CA LYS A 257 5.33 34.11 8.11
C LYS A 257 6.20 34.84 7.07
N GLY A 258 6.50 34.22 5.93
CA GLY A 258 7.32 34.81 4.86
C GLY A 258 8.81 34.88 5.15
N LYS A 259 9.31 34.21 6.21
CA LYS A 259 10.74 34.15 6.50
C LYS A 259 11.39 32.99 5.75
N ARG A 260 12.72 33.06 5.60
CA ARG A 260 13.52 31.98 4.99
C ARG A 260 13.48 30.70 5.84
N GLU A 261 13.39 29.58 5.14
CA GLU A 261 13.48 28.21 5.62
C GLU A 261 14.93 27.76 5.86
N PHE A 262 15.90 28.42 5.22
CA PHE A 262 17.33 28.14 5.36
C PHE A 262 18.02 29.04 6.40
N PRO A 263 19.21 28.63 6.90
CA PRO A 263 20.12 29.52 7.62
C PRO A 263 20.47 30.80 6.85
N ASN A 264 20.81 31.87 7.56
CA ASN A 264 21.01 33.20 6.97
C ASN A 264 22.19 33.28 5.99
N ASP A 265 23.18 32.41 6.15
CA ASP A 265 24.39 32.29 5.33
C ASP A 265 24.15 31.53 4.01
N VAL A 266 23.02 30.84 3.87
CA VAL A 266 22.67 30.09 2.66
C VAL A 266 22.11 31.05 1.59
N LYS A 267 22.77 31.09 0.44
CA LYS A 267 22.29 31.79 -0.76
C LYS A 267 21.32 30.91 -1.52
N SER A 268 20.04 31.01 -1.20
CA SER A 268 18.95 30.32 -1.89
C SER A 268 17.76 31.27 -2.08
N THR A 269 17.05 31.13 -3.20
CA THR A 269 15.78 31.82 -3.45
C THR A 269 14.63 31.18 -2.66
N GLY A 270 14.79 29.91 -2.26
CA GLY A 270 13.74 29.10 -1.66
C GLY A 270 12.60 28.78 -2.60
N ASP A 271 11.55 28.18 -2.04
CA ASP A 271 10.34 27.80 -2.78
C ASP A 271 9.08 27.96 -1.91
N VAL A 272 7.89 27.62 -2.38
CA VAL A 272 6.64 27.69 -1.61
C VAL A 272 6.54 26.57 -0.58
N LEU A 273 5.64 26.74 0.40
CA LEU A 273 5.40 25.80 1.50
C LEU A 273 5.14 24.36 1.00
N SER A 274 4.38 24.22 -0.09
CA SER A 274 4.01 22.93 -0.68
C SER A 274 5.15 22.18 -1.36
N HIS A 275 6.36 22.75 -1.44
CA HIS A 275 7.54 22.12 -2.06
C HIS A 275 8.63 21.78 -1.02
N LEU A 276 8.37 22.05 0.26
CA LEU A 276 9.31 21.73 1.33
C LEU A 276 9.61 20.23 1.34
N TYR A 277 10.86 19.88 1.59
CA TYR A 277 11.37 18.52 1.56
C TYR A 277 12.10 18.21 2.86
N THR A 278 12.30 16.93 3.16
CA THR A 278 13.06 16.52 4.34
C THR A 278 13.66 15.15 4.13
N THR A 279 14.67 14.85 4.92
CA THR A 279 15.26 13.53 5.02
C THR A 279 15.51 13.24 6.49
N THR A 280 15.04 12.08 6.95
CA THR A 280 15.04 11.74 8.37
C THR A 280 15.15 10.23 8.56
N ASP A 281 15.73 9.82 9.68
CA ASP A 281 15.71 8.43 10.12
C ASP A 281 14.51 8.21 11.03
N LEU A 282 13.71 7.19 10.75
CA LEU A 282 12.61 6.75 11.59
C LEU A 282 12.95 5.41 12.24
N THR A 283 12.58 5.24 13.51
CA THR A 283 12.81 4.00 14.26
C THR A 283 11.46 3.36 14.60
N TYR A 284 11.31 2.10 14.23
CA TYR A 284 10.15 1.25 14.51
C TYR A 284 10.62 -0.05 15.13
N ASP A 285 10.16 -0.37 16.34
CA ASP A 285 10.48 -1.63 17.04
C ASP A 285 12.00 -1.94 17.09
N GLY A 286 12.82 -0.89 17.26
CA GLY A 286 14.29 -0.99 17.30
C GLY A 286 14.98 -1.12 15.94
N LYS A 287 14.22 -1.11 14.83
CA LYS A 287 14.74 -1.08 13.46
C LYS A 287 14.61 0.30 12.85
N ASN A 288 15.59 0.69 12.04
CA ASN A 288 15.62 2.01 11.40
C ASN A 288 15.26 1.91 9.92
N VAL A 289 14.63 2.97 9.42
CA VAL A 289 14.43 3.22 7.99
C VAL A 289 14.74 4.68 7.70
N HIS A 290 15.55 4.92 6.67
CA HIS A 290 15.87 6.25 6.18
C HIS A 290 14.79 6.70 5.21
N VAL A 291 14.10 7.81 5.48
CA VAL A 291 13.01 8.31 4.64
C VAL A 291 13.36 9.68 4.08
N SER A 292 13.29 9.79 2.75
CA SER A 292 13.51 11.04 2.02
C SER A 292 12.25 11.46 1.28
N LEU A 293 11.62 12.56 1.70
CA LEU A 293 10.61 13.24 0.89
C LEU A 293 11.32 14.22 -0.02
N ILE A 294 11.27 14.00 -1.34
CA ILE A 294 12.03 14.82 -2.30
C ILE A 294 11.31 16.14 -2.63
N PRO A 295 12.04 17.19 -3.05
CA PRO A 295 11.43 18.43 -3.55
C PRO A 295 10.64 18.19 -4.84
N ASN A 296 9.64 19.02 -5.08
CA ASN A 296 8.77 18.95 -6.26
C ASN A 296 8.42 20.36 -6.79
N PRO A 297 8.26 20.56 -8.11
CA PRO A 297 7.64 21.77 -8.63
C PRO A 297 6.11 21.74 -8.44
N SER A 298 5.44 22.84 -8.80
CA SER A 298 3.98 22.91 -8.85
C SER A 298 3.37 22.04 -9.97
N HIS A 299 4.15 21.64 -10.97
CA HIS A 299 3.72 20.79 -12.07
C HIS A 299 3.50 19.37 -11.54
N LEU A 300 2.25 18.91 -11.57
CA LEU A 300 1.87 17.60 -11.04
C LEU A 300 2.49 16.47 -11.88
N GLU A 301 2.82 15.36 -11.22
CA GLU A 301 3.35 14.13 -11.80
C GLU A 301 4.73 14.20 -12.49
N VAL A 302 5.46 15.32 -12.38
CA VAL A 302 6.81 15.49 -12.97
C VAL A 302 7.95 15.07 -12.02
N ASN A 303 7.62 14.62 -10.81
CA ASN A 303 8.59 14.29 -9.75
C ASN A 303 9.45 13.05 -10.03
#